data_AF-A0A552E5V6-F1
#
_entry.id   AF-A0A552E5V6-F1
#
_cell.length_a   1.000
_cell.length_b   1.000
_cell.length_c   1.000
_cell.angle_alpha   90.00
_cell.angle_beta   90.00
_cell.angle_gamma   90.00
#
_symmetry.space_group_name_H-M   'P 1'
#
loop_
_entity.id
_entity.type
_entity.pdbx_description
1 polymer ?
#
loop_
_entity_poly.entity_id
_entity_poly.type
_entity_poly.pdbx_seq_one_letter_code
_entity_poly.pdbx_strand_id
1 'polypeptide(L)'
;MNEQNSILPEIGGLVAGIIIGAMIMVISRPLFDNGIIRTYTSNWIQSNYDPAVFVVWATSSAFAVIWYLISLKWWRTFTEKEFSQARFFWGLLFVLPFLSFIISLFIWGKDGSNNLETVAFVFLSLILVLGMFFSYWLSTALSTPPNMRRVVPLVGLFPR
;
A
#
# COMPACT_ATOMS: atom_id res chain seq x y z
N MET A 1 27.63 17.13 -0.65
CA MET A 1 26.30 17.03 -1.29
C MET A 1 25.32 17.83 -0.43
N ASN A 2 24.59 18.78 -1.01
CA ASN A 2 23.62 19.61 -0.28
C ASN A 2 22.48 18.76 0.28
N GLU A 3 22.21 18.86 1.58
CA GLU A 3 21.15 18.09 2.28
C GLU A 3 19.75 18.26 1.65
N GLN A 4 19.52 19.41 1.01
CA GLN A 4 18.26 19.71 0.32
C GLN A 4 18.06 18.87 -0.95
N ASN A 5 19.16 18.37 -1.56
CA ASN A 5 19.10 17.57 -2.78
C ASN A 5 18.78 16.08 -2.51
N SER A 6 18.95 15.58 -1.28
CA SER A 6 18.63 14.17 -0.94
C SER A 6 17.17 13.97 -0.52
N ILE A 7 16.51 14.99 0.01
CA ILE A 7 15.12 14.90 0.50
C ILE A 7 14.10 14.91 -0.65
N LEU A 8 14.34 15.71 -1.69
CA LEU A 8 13.48 15.81 -2.88
C LEU A 8 13.18 14.45 -3.56
N PRO A 9 14.17 13.58 -3.84
CA PRO A 9 13.91 12.28 -4.45
C PRO A 9 13.18 11.29 -3.51
N GLU A 10 13.34 11.41 -2.19
CA GLU A 10 12.65 10.57 -1.20
C GLU A 10 11.16 10.89 -1.13
N ILE A 11 10.81 12.18 -1.08
CA ILE A 11 9.41 12.65 -1.16
C ILE A 11 8.81 12.25 -2.51
N GLY A 12 9.55 12.40 -3.59
CA GLY A 12 9.13 11.94 -4.91
C GLY A 12 8.81 10.45 -4.94
N GLY A 13 9.62 9.62 -4.27
CA GLY A 13 9.39 8.19 -4.10
C GLY A 13 8.12 7.86 -3.30
N LEU A 14 7.89 8.55 -2.19
CA LEU A 14 6.69 8.41 -1.36
C LEU A 14 5.43 8.72 -2.17
N VAL A 15 5.43 9.88 -2.83
CA VAL A 15 4.29 10.35 -3.62
C VAL A 15 4.04 9.43 -4.81
N ALA A 16 5.09 9.00 -5.51
CA ALA A 16 4.97 8.09 -6.64
C ALA A 16 4.33 6.75 -6.22
N GLY A 17 4.76 6.14 -5.11
CA GLY A 17 4.18 4.88 -4.62
C GLY A 17 2.69 5.01 -4.28
N ILE A 18 2.30 6.08 -3.58
CA ILE A 18 0.90 6.39 -3.25
C ILE A 18 0.06 6.58 -4.52
N ILE A 19 0.57 7.34 -5.49
CA ILE A 19 -0.13 7.60 -6.75
C ILE A 19 -0.29 6.30 -7.55
N ILE A 20 0.75 5.48 -7.67
CA ILE A 20 0.68 4.21 -8.40
C ILE A 20 -0.35 3.29 -7.75
N GLY A 21 -0.35 3.20 -6.41
CA GLY A 21 -1.35 2.41 -5.69
C GLY A 21 -2.78 2.90 -5.92
N ALA A 22 -3.00 4.22 -5.88
CA ALA A 22 -4.30 4.82 -6.22
C ALA A 22 -4.71 4.52 -7.66
N MET A 23 -3.78 4.68 -8.61
CA MET A 23 -4.03 4.44 -10.03
C MET A 23 -4.43 2.99 -10.30
N ILE A 24 -3.76 2.01 -9.69
CA ILE A 24 -4.14 0.60 -9.82
C ILE A 24 -5.60 0.42 -9.38
N MET A 25 -5.96 0.93 -8.20
CA MET A 25 -7.31 0.78 -7.67
C MET A 25 -8.37 1.57 -8.46
N VAL A 26 -8.04 2.71 -9.06
CA VAL A 26 -8.98 3.49 -9.88
C VAL A 26 -9.14 2.89 -11.28
N ILE A 27 -8.03 2.53 -11.93
CA ILE A 27 -8.01 1.98 -13.31
C ILE A 27 -8.59 0.57 -13.36
N SER A 28 -8.61 -0.17 -12.26
CA SER A 28 -9.29 -1.46 -12.20
C SER A 28 -10.81 -1.36 -12.03
N ARG A 29 -11.36 -0.22 -11.62
CA ARG A 29 -12.82 -0.02 -11.45
C ARG A 29 -13.61 -0.28 -12.74
N PRO A 30 -13.21 0.22 -13.93
CA PRO A 30 -13.87 -0.08 -15.20
C PRO A 30 -13.95 -1.57 -15.58
N LEU A 31 -13.09 -2.44 -15.00
CA LEU A 31 -13.18 -3.88 -15.24
C LEU A 31 -14.51 -4.43 -14.70
N PHE A 32 -15.00 -3.90 -13.59
CA PHE A 32 -16.29 -4.27 -13.01
C PHE A 32 -17.45 -3.51 -13.66
N ASP A 33 -17.26 -2.21 -13.92
CA ASP A 33 -18.30 -1.33 -14.49
C ASP A 33 -18.74 -1.76 -15.90
N ASN A 34 -17.78 -2.17 -16.73
CA ASN A 34 -18.05 -2.68 -18.08
C ASN A 34 -18.46 -4.16 -18.11
N GLY A 35 -18.56 -4.82 -16.94
CA GLY A 35 -18.91 -6.24 -16.83
C GLY A 35 -17.85 -7.21 -17.36
N ILE A 36 -16.61 -6.77 -17.60
CA ILE A 36 -15.47 -7.64 -17.94
C ILE A 36 -15.27 -8.65 -16.80
N ILE A 37 -15.26 -8.14 -15.56
CA ILE A 37 -15.43 -8.94 -14.35
C ILE A 37 -16.89 -8.78 -13.95
N ARG A 38 -17.65 -9.87 -14.05
CA ARG A 38 -19.07 -9.86 -13.71
C ARG A 38 -19.27 -9.67 -12.20
N THR A 39 -20.16 -8.75 -11.86
CA THR A 39 -20.65 -8.52 -10.51
C THR A 39 -22.08 -9.06 -10.38
N TYR A 40 -22.56 -9.22 -9.15
CA TYR A 40 -23.88 -9.81 -8.88
C TYR A 40 -24.99 -8.75 -8.73
N THR A 41 -24.63 -7.48 -8.47
CA THR A 41 -25.56 -6.35 -8.39
C THR A 41 -25.05 -5.17 -9.21
N SER A 42 -25.99 -4.37 -9.74
CA SER A 42 -25.68 -3.12 -10.43
C SER A 42 -25.01 -2.08 -9.52
N ASN A 43 -25.21 -2.18 -8.21
CA ASN A 43 -24.67 -1.24 -7.23
C ASN A 43 -23.37 -1.71 -6.56
N TRP A 44 -22.88 -2.91 -6.91
CA TRP A 44 -21.72 -3.54 -6.27
C TRP A 44 -20.50 -2.64 -6.15
N ILE A 45 -20.24 -1.82 -7.18
CA ILE A 45 -19.09 -0.92 -7.19
C ILE A 45 -19.20 0.10 -6.04
N GLN A 46 -20.36 0.72 -5.89
CA GLN A 46 -20.59 1.75 -4.87
C GLN A 46 -20.70 1.15 -3.46
N SER A 47 -21.30 -0.04 -3.33
CA SER A 47 -21.53 -0.69 -2.04
C SER A 47 -20.33 -1.47 -1.52
N ASN A 48 -19.45 -1.97 -2.41
CA ASN A 48 -18.37 -2.89 -2.04
C ASN A 48 -17.00 -2.39 -2.50
N TYR A 49 -16.84 -2.12 -3.80
CA TYR A 49 -15.52 -1.79 -4.38
C TYR A 49 -14.96 -0.45 -3.88
N ASP A 50 -15.70 0.62 -4.10
CA ASP A 50 -15.29 1.99 -3.78
C ASP A 50 -14.92 2.16 -2.28
N PRO A 51 -15.73 1.69 -1.31
CA PRO A 51 -15.36 1.81 0.11
C PRO A 51 -14.16 0.92 0.48
N ALA A 52 -14.04 -0.29 -0.06
CA ALA A 52 -12.91 -1.17 0.22
C ALA A 52 -11.59 -0.58 -0.30
N VAL A 53 -11.61 -0.08 -1.54
CA VAL A 53 -10.47 0.62 -2.16
C VAL A 53 -10.07 1.83 -1.34
N PHE A 54 -11.03 2.66 -0.96
CA PHE A 54 -10.77 3.88 -0.19
C PHE A 54 -10.10 3.57 1.15
N VAL A 55 -10.63 2.60 1.91
CA VAL A 55 -10.09 2.24 3.23
C VAL A 55 -8.66 1.70 3.12
N VAL A 56 -8.41 0.77 2.20
CA VAL A 56 -7.08 0.16 2.04
C VAL A 56 -6.07 1.18 1.55
N TRP A 57 -6.42 2.00 0.55
CA TRP A 57 -5.55 3.05 0.03
C TRP A 57 -5.23 4.11 1.08
N ALA A 58 -6.24 4.64 1.77
CA ALA A 58 -6.07 5.70 2.77
C ALA A 58 -5.20 5.22 3.94
N THR A 59 -5.49 4.01 4.45
CA THR A 59 -4.70 3.42 5.54
C THR A 59 -3.25 3.19 5.11
N SER A 60 -3.04 2.54 3.96
CA SER A 60 -1.70 2.26 3.44
C SER A 60 -0.87 3.54 3.23
N SER A 61 -1.49 4.57 2.66
CA SER A 61 -0.84 5.86 2.41
C SER A 61 -0.49 6.60 3.70
N ALA A 62 -1.41 6.63 4.67
CA ALA A 62 -1.18 7.27 5.97
C ALA A 62 -0.01 6.61 6.71
N PHE A 63 0.05 5.28 6.74
CA PHE A 63 1.14 4.56 7.40
C PHE A 63 2.48 4.68 6.65
N ALA A 64 2.46 4.83 5.32
CA ALA A 64 3.67 5.13 4.56
C ALA A 64 4.24 6.50 4.93
N VAL A 65 3.38 7.51 5.08
CA VAL A 65 3.76 8.86 5.53
C VAL A 65 4.32 8.81 6.96
N ILE A 66 3.65 8.09 7.88
CA ILE A 66 4.12 7.94 9.25
C ILE A 66 5.52 7.30 9.29
N TRP A 67 5.73 6.22 8.52
CA TRP A 67 7.05 5.61 8.41
C TRP A 67 8.09 6.59 7.88
N TYR A 68 7.77 7.34 6.82
CA TYR A 68 8.68 8.33 6.27
C TYR A 68 9.10 9.36 7.33
N LEU A 69 8.16 9.91 8.10
CA LEU A 69 8.46 10.86 9.18
C LEU A 69 9.34 10.24 10.28
N ILE A 70 9.10 8.98 10.66
CA ILE A 70 9.95 8.27 11.62
C ILE A 70 11.36 8.09 11.06
N SER A 71 11.46 7.69 9.79
CA SER A 71 12.75 7.47 9.11
C SER A 71 13.58 8.77 9.02
N LEU A 72 12.94 9.92 8.78
CA LEU A 72 13.59 11.23 8.80
C LEU A 72 14.10 11.63 10.19
N LYS A 73 13.50 11.13 11.26
CA LYS A 73 14.01 11.37 12.61
C LYS A 73 15.24 10.52 12.91
N TRP A 74 15.27 9.29 12.40
CA TRP A 74 16.29 8.29 12.75
C TRP A 74 17.52 8.32 11.84
N TRP A 75 17.41 8.78 10.58
CA TRP A 75 18.47 8.58 9.60
C TRP A 75 19.84 9.16 9.98
N ARG A 76 19.88 10.26 10.74
CA ARG A 76 21.13 10.92 11.14
C ARG A 76 21.90 10.17 12.22
N THR A 77 21.20 9.47 13.09
CA THR A 77 21.79 8.73 14.21
C THR A 77 21.83 7.23 13.96
N PHE A 78 21.35 6.78 12.79
CA PHE A 78 21.10 5.38 12.51
C PHE A 78 22.38 4.54 12.56
N THR A 79 22.40 3.61 13.51
CA THR A 79 23.46 2.62 13.70
C THR A 79 22.96 1.20 13.48
N GLU A 80 23.87 0.26 13.24
CA GLU A 80 23.55 -1.18 13.12
C GLU A 80 22.81 -1.74 14.35
N LYS A 81 23.00 -1.15 15.54
CA LYS A 81 22.28 -1.54 16.77
C LYS A 81 20.79 -1.20 16.69
N GLU A 82 20.44 -0.10 16.03
CA GLU A 82 19.06 0.38 15.88
C GLU A 82 18.34 -0.29 14.71
N PHE A 83 19.07 -1.01 13.85
CA PHE A 83 18.53 -1.69 12.68
C PHE A 83 17.41 -2.67 13.04
N SER A 84 17.62 -3.52 14.04
CA SER A 84 16.61 -4.48 14.51
C SER A 84 15.35 -3.77 14.99
N GLN A 85 15.51 -2.68 15.72
CA GLN A 85 14.41 -1.89 16.26
C GLN A 85 13.63 -1.18 15.14
N ALA A 86 14.32 -0.59 14.16
CA ALA A 86 13.69 0.05 13.01
C ALA A 86 12.90 -0.97 12.17
N ARG A 87 13.43 -2.18 11.99
CA ARG A 87 12.75 -3.26 11.28
C ARG A 87 11.52 -3.75 12.00
N PHE A 88 11.57 -3.84 13.32
CA PHE A 88 10.41 -4.13 14.15
C PHE A 88 9.32 -3.05 14.00
N PHE A 89 9.68 -1.76 14.07
CA PHE A 89 8.73 -0.67 13.88
C PHE A 89 8.13 -0.64 12.47
N TRP A 90 8.94 -0.82 11.43
CA TRP A 90 8.43 -0.92 10.06
C TRP A 90 7.43 -2.08 9.92
N GLY A 91 7.76 -3.24 10.50
CA GLY A 91 6.87 -4.40 10.51
C GLY A 91 5.56 -4.13 11.25
N LEU A 92 5.62 -3.47 12.41
CA LEU A 92 4.44 -3.07 13.17
C LEU A 92 3.54 -2.10 12.37
N LEU A 93 4.14 -1.14 11.68
CA LEU A 93 3.42 -0.19 10.82
C LEU A 93 2.86 -0.86 9.56
N PHE A 94 3.43 -1.99 9.11
CA PHE A 94 2.91 -2.78 7.99
C PHE A 94 1.69 -3.62 8.39
N VAL A 95 1.61 -4.07 9.65
CA VAL A 95 0.48 -4.86 10.15
C VAL A 95 -0.83 -4.09 10.00
N LEU A 96 -0.83 -2.76 10.19
CA LEU A 96 -2.06 -1.96 10.16
C LEU A 96 -2.68 -1.84 8.76
N PRO A 97 -1.94 -1.50 7.69
CA PRO A 97 -2.39 -1.66 6.31
C PRO A 97 -2.86 -3.08 5.99
N PHE A 98 -2.12 -4.10 6.44
CA PHE A 98 -2.50 -5.50 6.20
C PHE A 98 -3.83 -5.88 6.87
N LEU A 99 -4.05 -5.42 8.10
CA LEU A 99 -5.33 -5.57 8.79
C LEU A 99 -6.46 -4.83 8.07
N SER A 100 -6.19 -3.61 7.57
CA SER A 100 -7.20 -2.86 6.79
C SER A 100 -7.63 -3.62 5.52
N PHE A 101 -6.69 -4.31 4.87
CA PHE A 101 -6.96 -5.19 3.75
C PHE A 101 -7.86 -6.37 4.16
N ILE A 102 -7.52 -7.09 5.22
CA ILE A 102 -8.33 -8.22 5.72
C ILE A 102 -9.74 -7.77 6.11
N ILE A 103 -9.84 -6.68 6.87
CA ILE A 103 -11.12 -6.11 7.31
C ILE A 103 -11.94 -5.69 6.10
N SER A 104 -11.32 -5.07 5.09
CA SER A 104 -12.02 -4.64 3.89
C SER A 104 -12.59 -5.82 3.11
N LEU A 105 -11.84 -6.91 2.98
CA LEU A 105 -12.35 -8.15 2.38
C LEU A 105 -13.45 -8.80 3.21
N PHE A 106 -13.36 -8.74 4.54
CA PHE A 106 -14.39 -9.32 5.39
C PHE A 106 -15.71 -8.55 5.33
N ILE A 107 -15.66 -7.22 5.27
CA ILE A 107 -16.84 -6.35 5.25
C ILE A 107 -17.44 -6.27 3.83
N TRP A 108 -16.61 -6.00 2.82
CA TRP A 108 -17.08 -5.71 1.45
C TRP A 108 -16.79 -6.83 0.45
N GLY A 109 -15.94 -7.79 0.81
CA GLY A 109 -15.69 -8.97 -0.02
C GLY A 109 -16.69 -10.11 0.20
N LYS A 110 -17.52 -10.06 1.24
CA LYS A 110 -18.59 -11.04 1.44
C LYS A 110 -19.83 -10.63 0.65
N ASP A 111 -20.27 -11.52 -0.25
CA ASP A 111 -21.69 -11.83 -0.47
C ASP A 111 -21.83 -12.97 -1.48
N GLY A 112 -22.50 -14.05 -1.04
CA GLY A 112 -23.11 -15.09 -1.88
C GLY A 112 -22.30 -16.38 -2.17
N SER A 113 -23.04 -17.46 -2.48
CA SER A 113 -22.54 -18.83 -2.69
C SER A 113 -22.36 -19.22 -4.17
N ASN A 114 -22.25 -18.25 -5.07
CA ASN A 114 -22.22 -18.49 -6.51
C ASN A 114 -20.80 -18.29 -7.09
N ASN A 115 -20.44 -19.08 -8.11
CA ASN A 115 -19.11 -19.04 -8.73
C ASN A 115 -18.73 -17.65 -9.28
N LEU A 116 -19.71 -16.84 -9.69
CA LEU A 116 -19.49 -15.45 -10.17
C LEU A 116 -18.95 -14.53 -9.07
N GLU A 117 -19.36 -14.74 -7.82
CA GLU A 117 -18.93 -13.94 -6.66
C GLU A 117 -17.51 -14.29 -6.25
N THR A 118 -17.10 -15.55 -6.43
CA THR A 118 -15.72 -15.98 -6.18
C THR A 118 -14.74 -15.27 -7.11
N VAL A 119 -15.10 -15.07 -8.39
CA VAL A 119 -14.24 -14.37 -9.35
C VAL A 119 -14.10 -12.89 -8.95
N ALA A 120 -15.21 -12.18 -8.71
CA ALA A 120 -15.17 -10.78 -8.29
C ALA A 120 -14.37 -10.58 -6.99
N PHE A 121 -14.53 -11.50 -6.03
CA PHE A 121 -13.78 -11.50 -4.77
C PHE A 121 -12.27 -11.67 -4.99
N VAL A 122 -11.85 -12.61 -5.83
CA VAL A 122 -10.42 -12.84 -6.14
C VAL A 122 -9.80 -11.60 -6.77
N PHE A 123 -10.49 -11.00 -7.76
CA PHE A 123 -9.98 -9.79 -8.41
C PHE A 123 -9.95 -8.59 -7.47
N LEU A 124 -11.00 -8.38 -6.66
CA LEU A 124 -11.00 -7.36 -5.60
C LEU A 124 -9.81 -7.57 -4.66
N SER A 125 -9.60 -8.79 -4.18
CA SER A 125 -8.48 -9.14 -3.30
C SER A 125 -7.13 -8.79 -3.94
N LEU A 126 -6.94 -9.17 -5.20
CA LEU A 126 -5.71 -8.87 -5.95
C LEU A 126 -5.49 -7.35 -6.07
N ILE A 127 -6.52 -6.59 -6.43
CA ILE A 127 -6.44 -5.14 -6.57
C ILE A 127 -6.09 -4.47 -5.23
N LEU A 128 -6.73 -4.90 -4.14
CA LEU A 128 -6.46 -4.35 -2.81
C LEU A 128 -5.04 -4.69 -2.33
N VAL A 129 -4.57 -5.93 -2.52
CA VAL A 129 -3.20 -6.33 -2.19
C VAL A 129 -2.19 -5.52 -3.00
N LEU A 130 -2.39 -5.39 -4.31
CA LEU A 130 -1.50 -4.62 -5.16
C LEU A 130 -1.50 -3.15 -4.74
N GLY A 131 -2.67 -2.53 -4.58
CA GLY A 131 -2.72 -1.13 -4.18
C GLY A 131 -2.13 -0.89 -2.79
N MET A 132 -2.28 -1.81 -1.82
CA MET A 132 -1.58 -1.77 -0.53
C MET A 132 -0.06 -1.89 -0.72
N PHE A 133 0.39 -2.84 -1.54
CA PHE A 133 1.81 -3.04 -1.83
C PHE A 133 2.43 -1.77 -2.43
N PHE A 134 1.79 -1.13 -3.40
CA PHE A 134 2.31 0.10 -3.99
C PHE A 134 2.21 1.30 -3.04
N SER A 135 1.05 1.49 -2.40
CA SER A 135 0.81 2.66 -1.53
C SER A 135 1.64 2.63 -0.25
N TYR A 136 1.94 1.45 0.29
CA TYR A 136 2.75 1.30 1.51
C TYR A 136 4.15 0.78 1.22
N TRP A 137 4.27 -0.45 0.71
CA TRP A 137 5.58 -1.11 0.62
C TRP A 137 6.49 -0.36 -0.37
N LEU A 138 6.02 -0.06 -1.58
CA LEU A 138 6.83 0.66 -2.56
C LEU A 138 7.11 2.09 -2.06
N SER A 139 6.09 2.81 -1.60
CA SER A 139 6.27 4.15 -1.03
C SER A 139 7.38 4.20 0.02
N THR A 140 7.34 3.29 1.00
CA THR A 140 8.37 3.23 2.05
C THR A 140 9.72 2.76 1.50
N ALA A 141 9.77 1.83 0.56
CA ALA A 141 11.00 1.42 -0.12
C ALA A 141 11.69 2.58 -0.85
N LEU A 142 10.92 3.43 -1.52
CA LEU A 142 11.46 4.52 -2.34
C LEU A 142 11.76 5.78 -1.52
N SER A 143 11.07 5.99 -0.40
CA SER A 143 11.21 7.19 0.44
C SER A 143 12.13 7.03 1.64
N THR A 144 12.50 5.79 2.01
CA THR A 144 13.40 5.56 3.15
C THR A 144 14.81 6.07 2.84
N PRO A 145 15.42 6.88 3.75
CA PRO A 145 16.76 7.39 3.56
C PRO A 145 17.82 6.31 3.34
N PRO A 146 18.89 6.58 2.57
CA PRO A 146 19.88 5.58 2.14
C PRO A 146 20.42 4.68 3.26
N ASN A 147 20.78 5.27 4.40
CA ASN A 147 21.34 4.54 5.55
C ASN A 147 20.36 3.55 6.18
N MET A 148 19.05 3.78 6.02
CA MET A 148 17.98 2.97 6.60
C MET A 148 17.30 2.06 5.59
N ARG A 149 17.63 2.11 4.29
CA ARG A 149 16.90 1.36 3.24
C ARG A 149 16.80 -0.13 3.49
N ARG A 150 17.83 -0.72 4.10
CA ARG A 150 17.87 -2.16 4.44
C ARG A 150 16.78 -2.57 5.43
N VAL A 151 16.18 -1.61 6.14
CA VAL A 151 15.11 -1.85 7.10
C VAL A 151 13.83 -2.33 6.41
N VAL A 152 13.55 -1.77 5.22
CA VAL A 152 12.40 -2.17 4.42
C VAL A 152 12.75 -3.49 3.70
N PRO A 153 11.99 -4.58 3.93
CA PRO A 153 12.25 -5.87 3.30
C PRO A 153 12.21 -5.78 1.78
N LEU A 154 13.01 -6.60 1.09
CA LEU A 154 13.03 -6.74 -0.38
C LEU A 154 13.45 -5.49 -1.17
N VAL A 155 13.84 -4.39 -0.53
CA VAL A 155 14.37 -3.20 -1.21
C VAL A 155 15.63 -3.50 -2.02
N GLY A 156 16.43 -4.47 -1.58
CA GLY A 156 17.62 -4.91 -2.30
C GLY A 156 17.36 -5.52 -3.69
N LEU A 157 16.09 -5.82 -4.03
CA LEU A 157 15.72 -6.28 -5.38
C LEU A 157 15.63 -5.14 -6.39
N PHE A 158 15.64 -3.88 -5.95
CA PHE A 158 15.53 -2.70 -6.79
C PHE A 158 16.80 -1.85 -6.65
N PRO A 159 17.85 -2.10 -7.46
CA PRO A 159 19.05 -1.30 -7.43
C PRO A 159 18.73 0.16 -7.79
N ARG A 160 19.19 1.08 -6.96
CA ARG A 160 19.10 2.54 -7.14
C ARG A 160 20.44 3.16 -6.83
#